data_AF-A0A3N5JXX6-F1
#
_entry.id   AF-A0A3N5JXX6-F1
#
_cell.length_a   1.000
_cell.length_b   1.000
_cell.length_c   1.000
_cell.angle_alpha   90.00
_cell.angle_beta   90.00
_cell.angle_gamma   90.00
#
_symmetry.space_group_name_H-M   'P 1'
#
loop_
_entity.id
_entity.type
_entity.pdbx_description
1 polymer ?
#
loop_
_entity_poly.entity_id
_entity_poly.type
_entity_poly.pdbx_seq_one_letter_code
_entity_poly.pdbx_strand_id
1 'polypeptide(L)'
;DSSRFRTFISMELGVSVEDVSAFVLGGHGDSMVPLPRYSTVAGIPLPDLMDQATIDRLVKRTRDGGIEIVNFLKTGSAYYAPSASAVQMIESIVKDKKRVLPCSVQLQGEFGITDTVVGVPVKLGRKGLEEIMKIKLTPEEQASLNKSAADVKANMNKIVF
;
A
#
# COMPACT_ATOMS: atom_id res chain seq x y z
N ASP A 1 3.67 -0.36 3.40
CA ASP A 1 3.23 1.04 3.57
C ASP A 1 1.97 1.21 4.38
N SER A 2 0.88 0.50 4.05
CA SER A 2 -0.37 0.57 4.85
C SER A 2 -0.15 0.45 6.36
N SER A 3 0.74 -0.44 6.82
CA SER A 3 1.06 -0.58 8.25
C SER A 3 1.67 0.69 8.87
N ARG A 4 2.61 1.35 8.17
CA ARG A 4 3.19 2.63 8.61
C ARG A 4 2.12 3.72 8.63
N PHE A 5 1.33 3.83 7.57
CA PHE A 5 0.31 4.86 7.47
C PHE A 5 -0.76 4.71 8.57
N ARG A 6 -1.23 3.48 8.83
CA ARG A 6 -2.12 3.16 9.95
C ARG A 6 -1.53 3.57 11.29
N THR A 7 -0.25 3.30 11.51
CA THR A 7 0.45 3.68 12.75
C THR A 7 0.47 5.19 12.92
N PHE A 8 0.79 5.94 11.85
CA PHE A 8 0.85 7.40 11.92
C PHE A 8 -0.53 8.04 12.12
N ILE A 9 -1.57 7.54 11.46
CA ILE A 9 -2.96 7.98 11.68
C ILE A 9 -3.40 7.72 13.13
N SER A 10 -3.11 6.52 13.65
CA SER A 10 -3.40 6.14 15.04
C SER A 10 -2.73 7.07 16.03
N MET A 11 -1.46 7.40 15.81
CA MET A 11 -0.72 8.35 16.66
C MET A 11 -1.26 9.78 16.56
N GLU A 12 -1.63 10.23 15.36
CA GLU A 12 -2.14 11.58 15.12
C GLU A 12 -3.49 11.81 15.80
N LEU A 13 -4.39 10.82 15.74
CA LEU A 13 -5.74 10.91 16.30
C LEU A 13 -5.87 10.38 17.72
N GLY A 14 -4.82 9.73 18.27
CA GLY A 14 -4.86 9.13 19.60
C GLY A 14 -5.84 7.94 19.71
N VAL A 15 -5.99 7.17 18.64
CA VAL A 15 -6.93 6.03 18.56
C VAL A 15 -6.19 4.69 18.44
N SER A 16 -6.88 3.58 18.69
CA SER A 16 -6.31 2.24 18.49
C SER A 16 -5.95 2.00 17.03
N VAL A 17 -4.77 1.43 16.76
CA VAL A 17 -4.34 1.04 15.40
C VAL A 17 -5.19 -0.10 14.83
N GLU A 18 -5.89 -0.85 15.69
CA GLU A 18 -6.81 -1.91 15.29
C GLU A 18 -8.03 -1.35 14.54
N ASP A 19 -8.45 -0.13 14.88
CA ASP A 19 -9.59 0.55 14.26
C ASP A 19 -9.20 1.32 12.98
N VAL A 20 -7.91 1.46 12.70
CA VAL A 20 -7.41 2.17 11.52
C VAL A 20 -7.23 1.22 10.35
N SER A 21 -7.86 1.53 9.22
CA SER A 21 -7.63 0.88 7.93
C SER A 21 -7.01 1.86 6.94
N ALA A 22 -5.99 1.43 6.19
CA ALA A 22 -5.37 2.28 5.18
C ALA A 22 -5.06 1.52 3.90
N PHE A 23 -5.42 2.11 2.77
CA PHE A 23 -5.16 1.57 1.44
C PHE A 23 -4.08 2.37 0.73
N VAL A 24 -3.07 1.65 0.25
CA VAL A 24 -1.95 2.20 -0.51
C VAL A 24 -1.70 1.26 -1.69
N LEU A 25 -1.72 1.83 -2.90
CA LEU A 25 -1.44 1.13 -4.15
C LEU A 25 -0.04 1.50 -4.68
N GLY A 26 0.35 0.92 -5.81
CA GLY A 26 1.62 1.20 -6.47
C GLY A 26 2.79 0.48 -5.81
N GLY A 27 3.95 1.15 -5.74
CA GLY A 27 5.14 0.65 -5.06
C GLY A 27 5.49 1.46 -3.80
N HIS A 28 6.78 1.46 -3.46
CA HIS A 28 7.33 2.27 -2.36
C HIS A 28 7.84 3.63 -2.86
N GLY A 29 8.11 4.56 -1.93
CA GLY A 29 8.73 5.84 -2.27
C GLY A 29 7.88 6.60 -3.28
N ASP A 30 8.49 7.18 -4.31
CA ASP A 30 7.78 7.98 -5.33
C ASP A 30 6.69 7.23 -6.09
N SER A 31 6.79 5.90 -6.16
CA SER A 31 5.78 5.03 -6.79
C SER A 31 4.57 4.71 -5.89
N MET A 32 4.56 5.20 -4.65
CA MET A 32 3.44 4.99 -3.71
C MET A 32 2.21 5.83 -4.09
N VAL A 33 1.05 5.18 -4.14
CA VAL A 33 -0.26 5.79 -4.43
C VAL A 33 -1.19 5.62 -3.21
N PRO A 34 -1.10 6.52 -2.22
CA PRO A 34 -1.96 6.47 -1.04
C PRO A 34 -3.41 6.85 -1.40
N LEU A 35 -4.38 6.20 -0.76
CA LEU A 35 -5.80 6.47 -0.99
C LEU A 35 -6.49 6.91 0.32
N PRO A 36 -6.41 8.20 0.69
CA PRO A 36 -7.10 8.72 1.88
C PRO A 36 -8.61 8.46 1.88
N ARG A 37 -9.25 8.52 0.70
CA ARG A 37 -10.69 8.21 0.51
C ARG A 37 -11.06 6.76 0.84
N TYR A 38 -10.11 5.83 0.76
CA TYR A 38 -10.27 4.43 1.15
C TYR A 38 -9.58 4.11 2.48
N SER A 39 -9.07 5.12 3.19
CA SER A 39 -8.48 4.96 4.51
C SER A 39 -9.45 5.48 5.55
N THR A 40 -9.65 4.73 6.64
CA THR A 40 -10.70 4.99 7.63
C THR A 40 -10.24 4.75 9.05
N VAL A 41 -10.94 5.36 10.01
CA VAL A 41 -10.89 5.01 11.44
C VAL A 41 -12.28 4.58 11.87
N ALA A 42 -12.44 3.33 12.30
CA ALA A 42 -13.73 2.73 12.65
C ALA A 42 -14.81 2.91 11.56
N GLY A 43 -14.38 2.94 10.28
CA GLY A 43 -15.25 3.16 9.12
C GLY A 43 -15.46 4.62 8.71
N ILE A 44 -15.02 5.59 9.51
CA ILE A 44 -15.10 7.02 9.18
C ILE A 44 -13.96 7.38 8.21
N PRO A 45 -14.24 7.95 7.02
CA PRO A 45 -13.22 8.36 6.06
C PRO A 45 -12.20 9.34 6.63
N LEU A 46 -10.93 9.18 6.27
CA LEU A 46 -9.85 10.05 6.75
C LEU A 46 -10.08 11.54 6.43
N PRO A 47 -10.60 11.94 5.24
CA PRO A 47 -10.92 13.33 4.94
C PRO A 47 -11.99 13.96 5.85
N ASP A 48 -12.79 13.14 6.54
CA ASP A 48 -13.81 13.63 7.49
C ASP A 48 -13.23 13.83 8.90
N LEU A 49 -12.02 13.31 9.17
CA LEU A 49 -11.38 13.30 10.49
C LEU A 49 -10.23 14.30 10.62
N MET A 50 -9.62 14.72 9.52
CA MET A 50 -8.47 15.61 9.52
C MET A 50 -8.36 16.38 8.19
N ASP A 51 -7.72 17.54 8.24
CA ASP A 51 -7.51 18.36 7.05
C ASP A 51 -6.51 17.74 6.05
N GLN A 52 -6.56 18.20 4.81
CA GLN A 52 -5.70 17.70 3.73
C GLN A 52 -4.21 17.88 4.05
N ALA A 53 -3.83 18.98 4.70
CA ALA A 53 -2.43 19.26 5.04
C ALA A 53 -1.87 18.22 6.04
N THR A 54 -2.68 17.79 7.00
CA THR A 54 -2.35 16.73 7.95
C THR A 54 -2.22 15.40 7.21
N ILE A 55 -3.18 15.05 6.35
CA ILE A 55 -3.14 13.83 5.54
C ILE A 55 -1.86 13.79 4.70
N ASP A 56 -1.53 14.88 4.01
CA ASP A 56 -0.35 14.99 3.15
C ASP A 56 0.95 14.82 3.93
N ARG A 57 1.03 15.39 5.14
CA ARG A 57 2.18 15.20 6.05
C ARG A 57 2.34 13.73 6.44
N LEU A 58 1.27 13.04 6.80
CA LEU A 58 1.30 11.61 7.17
C LEU A 58 1.62 10.71 5.97
N VAL A 59 1.09 11.05 4.80
CA VAL A 59 1.41 10.40 3.52
C VAL A 59 2.89 10.56 3.21
N LYS A 60 3.44 11.78 3.33
CA LYS A 60 4.87 12.04 3.10
C LYS A 60 5.73 11.20 4.04
N ARG A 61 5.42 11.17 5.34
CA ARG A 61 6.14 10.33 6.30
C ARG A 61 6.03 8.84 5.97
N THR A 62 4.87 8.39 5.47
CA THR A 62 4.70 6.99 5.01
C THR A 62 5.62 6.68 3.85
N ARG A 63 5.71 7.59 2.87
CA ARG A 63 6.60 7.50 1.70
C ARG A 63 8.07 7.37 2.13
N ASP A 64 8.46 8.21 3.08
CA ASP A 64 9.82 8.30 3.60
C ASP A 64 10.13 7.26 4.70
N GLY A 65 9.12 6.51 5.15
CA GLY A 65 9.20 5.72 6.40
C GLY A 65 10.16 4.53 6.34
N GLY A 66 10.56 4.08 5.15
CA GLY A 66 11.66 3.13 5.00
C GLY A 66 13.01 3.77 5.33
N ILE A 67 13.26 4.93 4.73
CA ILE A 67 14.47 5.72 4.91
C ILE A 67 14.56 6.25 6.35
N GLU A 68 13.42 6.63 6.95
CA GLU A 68 13.35 7.02 8.36
C GLU A 68 14.00 5.97 9.27
N ILE A 69 13.64 4.69 9.12
CA ILE A 69 14.22 3.61 9.92
C ILE A 69 15.69 3.35 9.61
N VAL A 70 16.08 3.37 8.33
CA VAL A 70 17.49 3.22 7.92
C VAL A 70 18.36 4.30 8.58
N ASN A 71 17.88 5.55 8.60
CA ASN A 71 18.58 6.67 9.22
C ASN A 71 18.75 6.52 10.73
N PHE A 72 17.80 5.87 11.42
CA PHE A 72 17.93 5.55 12.84
C PHE A 72 18.86 4.36 13.10
N LEU A 73 18.75 3.28 12.34
CA LEU A 73 19.55 2.07 12.53
C LEU A 73 21.02 2.25 12.14
N LYS A 74 21.32 3.16 11.21
CA LYS A 74 22.65 3.42 10.60
C LYS A 74 23.21 2.25 9.77
N THR A 75 23.00 1.03 10.21
CA THR A 75 23.35 -0.20 9.51
C THR A 75 22.12 -1.11 9.41
N GLY A 76 21.83 -1.60 8.20
CA GLY A 76 20.64 -2.39 7.93
C GLY A 76 19.36 -1.56 7.70
N SER A 77 18.22 -2.23 7.69
CA SER A 77 16.91 -1.67 7.38
C SER A 77 15.82 -2.26 8.28
N ALA A 78 14.58 -1.76 8.18
CA ALA A 78 13.45 -2.26 8.98
C ALA A 78 13.20 -3.77 8.73
N TYR A 79 12.93 -4.53 9.79
CA TYR A 79 12.68 -5.97 9.68
C TYR A 79 11.42 -6.46 10.42
N TYR A 80 11.01 -5.84 11.54
CA TYR A 80 9.78 -6.24 12.24
C TYR A 80 8.51 -6.00 11.43
N ALA A 81 8.28 -4.78 10.95
CA ALA A 81 7.08 -4.48 10.17
C ALA A 81 7.04 -5.21 8.80
N PRO A 82 8.17 -5.31 8.05
CA PRO A 82 8.21 -6.12 6.84
C PRO A 82 7.93 -7.62 7.08
N SER A 83 8.54 -8.21 8.11
CA SER A 83 8.29 -9.63 8.44
C SER A 83 6.83 -9.87 8.86
N ALA A 84 6.24 -8.99 9.68
CA ALA A 84 4.82 -9.07 10.04
C ALA A 84 3.90 -8.98 8.80
N SER A 85 4.26 -8.14 7.83
CA SER A 85 3.51 -8.01 6.57
C SER A 85 3.57 -9.30 5.74
N ALA A 86 4.74 -9.91 5.64
CA ALA A 86 4.92 -11.20 4.97
C ALA A 86 4.15 -12.33 5.68
N VAL A 87 4.23 -12.39 7.02
CA VAL A 87 3.50 -13.38 7.82
C VAL A 87 1.99 -13.21 7.65
N GLN A 88 1.46 -11.98 7.58
CA GLN A 88 0.03 -11.75 7.32
C GLN A 88 -0.42 -12.32 5.97
N MET A 89 0.39 -12.15 4.92
CA MET A 89 0.12 -12.73 3.60
C MET A 89 0.16 -14.26 3.65
N ILE A 90 1.21 -14.83 4.23
CA ILE A 90 1.38 -16.29 4.39
C ILE A 90 0.21 -16.88 5.17
N GLU A 91 -0.17 -16.27 6.29
CA GLU A 91 -1.27 -16.74 7.12
C GLU A 91 -2.60 -16.69 6.38
N SER A 92 -2.83 -15.66 5.55
CA SER A 92 -4.04 -15.58 4.72
C SER A 92 -4.13 -16.73 3.71
N ILE A 93 -2.99 -17.12 3.13
CA ILE A 93 -2.92 -18.25 2.19
C ILE A 93 -3.12 -19.57 2.93
N VAL A 94 -2.32 -19.83 3.97
CA VAL A 94 -2.32 -21.10 4.72
C VAL A 94 -3.66 -21.37 5.37
N LYS A 95 -4.29 -20.35 5.97
CA LYS A 95 -5.59 -20.49 6.65
C LYS A 95 -6.77 -20.13 5.77
N ASP A 96 -6.55 -19.93 4.47
CA ASP A 96 -7.58 -19.56 3.50
C ASP A 96 -8.48 -18.40 3.93
N LYS A 97 -7.91 -17.37 4.57
CA LYS A 97 -8.68 -16.28 5.20
C LYS A 97 -9.38 -15.37 4.19
N LYS A 98 -9.06 -15.49 2.90
CA LYS A 98 -9.57 -14.63 1.81
C LYS A 98 -9.39 -13.13 2.13
N ARG A 99 -8.28 -12.75 2.77
CA ARG A 99 -8.04 -11.36 3.16
C ARG A 99 -7.95 -10.48 1.92
N VAL A 100 -8.53 -9.29 2.00
CA VAL A 100 -8.24 -8.22 1.03
C VAL A 100 -7.03 -7.44 1.52
N LEU A 101 -5.93 -7.50 0.77
CA LEU A 101 -4.65 -6.88 1.10
C LEU A 101 -4.08 -6.16 -0.13
N PRO A 102 -3.35 -5.04 0.02
CA PRO A 102 -2.55 -4.53 -1.08
C PRO A 102 -1.35 -5.47 -1.30
N CYS A 103 -1.26 -6.07 -2.48
CA CYS A 103 -0.17 -6.95 -2.86
C CYS A 103 0.32 -6.61 -4.27
N SER A 104 1.62 -6.83 -4.50
CA SER A 104 2.21 -6.65 -5.82
C SER A 104 1.88 -7.86 -6.69
N VAL A 105 1.11 -7.67 -7.77
CA VAL A 105 0.69 -8.73 -8.69
C VAL A 105 0.80 -8.28 -10.14
N GLN A 106 0.96 -9.23 -11.05
CA GLN A 106 0.97 -8.96 -12.49
C GLN A 106 -0.42 -8.57 -12.97
N LEU A 107 -0.54 -7.43 -13.66
CA LEU A 107 -1.78 -6.95 -14.24
C LEU A 107 -1.88 -7.34 -15.71
N GLN A 108 -3.09 -7.73 -16.13
CA GLN A 108 -3.43 -8.19 -17.47
C GLN A 108 -4.61 -7.40 -18.06
N GLY A 109 -4.76 -6.13 -17.67
CA GLY A 109 -5.83 -5.23 -18.10
C GLY A 109 -6.58 -4.56 -16.94
N GLU A 110 -6.37 -5.00 -15.71
CA GLU A 110 -6.92 -4.35 -14.52
C GLU A 110 -6.41 -2.91 -14.41
N PHE A 111 -7.29 -1.98 -14.04
CA PHE A 111 -7.00 -0.54 -14.00
C PHE A 111 -6.49 0.04 -15.33
N GLY A 112 -6.70 -0.67 -16.47
CA GLY A 112 -6.16 -0.29 -17.77
C GLY A 112 -4.66 -0.53 -17.93
N ILE A 113 -4.06 -1.37 -17.06
CA ILE A 113 -2.63 -1.63 -17.01
C ILE A 113 -2.36 -3.10 -17.37
N THR A 114 -1.37 -3.32 -18.26
CA THR A 114 -1.01 -4.64 -18.79
C THR A 114 0.51 -4.84 -18.80
N ASP A 115 0.93 -6.08 -18.56
CA ASP A 115 2.33 -6.55 -18.61
C ASP A 115 3.26 -5.80 -17.66
N THR A 116 2.82 -5.60 -16.43
CA THR A 116 3.65 -5.05 -15.34
C THR A 116 3.11 -5.50 -13.99
N VAL A 117 3.93 -5.37 -12.95
CA VAL A 117 3.62 -5.78 -11.58
C VAL A 117 3.41 -4.55 -10.72
N VAL A 118 2.24 -4.43 -10.09
CA VAL A 118 1.84 -3.24 -9.33
C VAL A 118 1.13 -3.65 -8.04
N GLY A 119 1.33 -2.89 -6.96
CA GLY A 119 0.56 -3.04 -5.73
C GLY A 119 -0.90 -2.65 -5.94
N VAL A 120 -1.81 -3.62 -5.90
CA VAL A 120 -3.25 -3.44 -6.05
C VAL A 120 -3.99 -4.22 -4.95
N PRO A 121 -5.26 -3.90 -4.62
CA PRO A 121 -6.00 -4.66 -3.64
C PRO A 121 -6.34 -6.05 -4.21
N VAL A 122 -5.95 -7.11 -3.50
CA VAL A 122 -6.21 -8.48 -3.92
C VAL A 122 -6.89 -9.28 -2.84
N LYS A 123 -7.74 -10.22 -3.24
CA LYS A 123 -8.24 -11.29 -2.39
C LYS A 123 -7.20 -12.41 -2.35
N LEU A 124 -6.58 -12.59 -1.20
CA LEU A 124 -5.51 -13.56 -0.98
C LEU A 124 -6.03 -14.77 -0.18
N GLY A 125 -6.04 -15.95 -0.79
CA GLY A 125 -6.52 -17.19 -0.18
C GLY A 125 -5.61 -18.38 -0.46
N ARG A 126 -6.09 -19.60 -0.24
CA ARG A 126 -5.30 -20.84 -0.41
C ARG A 126 -4.74 -21.03 -1.83
N LYS A 127 -5.37 -20.40 -2.83
CA LYS A 127 -4.92 -20.43 -4.22
C LYS A 127 -3.93 -19.31 -4.55
N GLY A 128 -3.44 -18.58 -3.55
CA GLY A 128 -2.66 -17.36 -3.75
C GLY A 128 -3.57 -16.19 -4.13
N LEU A 129 -3.29 -15.55 -5.27
CA LEU A 129 -4.13 -14.51 -5.85
C LEU A 129 -5.45 -15.12 -6.37
N GLU A 130 -6.57 -14.79 -5.72
CA GLU A 130 -7.89 -15.29 -6.14
C GLU A 130 -8.69 -14.25 -6.93
N GLU A 131 -8.48 -12.97 -6.64
CA GLU A 131 -9.17 -11.86 -7.31
C GLU A 131 -8.37 -10.58 -7.13
N ILE A 132 -8.32 -9.76 -8.18
CA ILE A 132 -7.90 -8.36 -8.07
C ILE A 132 -9.17 -7.52 -7.88
N MET A 133 -9.27 -6.84 -6.74
CA MET A 133 -10.46 -6.09 -6.37
C MET A 133 -10.58 -4.83 -7.23
N LYS A 134 -11.73 -4.66 -7.90
CA LYS A 134 -12.02 -3.46 -8.67
C LYS A 134 -12.49 -2.35 -7.74
N ILE A 135 -11.73 -1.26 -7.65
CA ILE A 135 -12.10 -0.05 -6.92
C ILE A 135 -12.19 1.13 -7.89
N LYS A 136 -12.95 2.16 -7.49
CA LYS A 136 -13.04 3.40 -8.26
C LYS A 136 -11.91 4.33 -7.84
N LEU A 137 -11.10 4.77 -8.79
CA LEU A 137 -10.05 5.78 -8.61
C LEU A 137 -10.51 7.11 -9.18
N THR A 138 -10.12 8.23 -8.56
CA THR A 138 -10.22 9.54 -9.20
C THR A 138 -9.26 9.63 -10.39
N PRO A 139 -9.43 10.61 -11.30
CA PRO A 139 -8.49 10.82 -12.39
C PRO A 139 -7.03 10.99 -11.92
N GLU A 140 -6.83 11.67 -10.79
CA GLU A 140 -5.52 11.92 -10.19
C GLU A 140 -4.91 10.64 -9.57
N GLU A 141 -5.73 9.84 -8.88
CA GLU A 141 -5.32 8.54 -8.32
C GLU A 141 -4.95 7.56 -9.44
N GLN A 142 -5.74 7.52 -10.51
CA GLN A 142 -5.47 6.68 -11.69
C GLN A 142 -4.20 7.15 -12.42
N ALA A 143 -4.00 8.46 -12.59
CA ALA A 143 -2.78 9.00 -13.19
C ALA A 143 -1.54 8.63 -12.36
N SER A 144 -1.64 8.69 -11.02
CA SER A 144 -0.58 8.28 -10.11
C SER A 144 -0.27 6.79 -10.20
N LEU A 145 -1.30 5.94 -10.32
CA LEU A 145 -1.14 4.50 -10.52
C LEU A 145 -0.49 4.19 -11.87
N ASN A 146 -0.91 4.86 -12.94
CA ASN A 146 -0.32 4.73 -14.27
C ASN A 146 1.16 5.12 -14.27
N LYS A 147 1.52 6.21 -13.58
CA LYS A 147 2.91 6.63 -13.39
C LYS A 147 3.71 5.55 -12.65
N SER A 148 3.21 5.05 -11.52
CA SER A 148 3.85 3.96 -10.78
C SER A 148 4.08 2.72 -11.65
N ALA A 149 3.09 2.35 -12.47
CA ALA A 149 3.18 1.19 -13.36
C ALA A 149 4.22 1.39 -14.47
N ALA A 150 4.31 2.59 -15.03
CA ALA A 150 5.29 2.96 -16.03
C ALA A 150 6.72 2.93 -15.46
N ASP A 151 6.92 3.42 -14.24
CA ASP A 151 8.23 3.40 -13.57
C ASP A 151 8.72 1.96 -13.36
N VAL A 152 7.83 1.04 -12.94
CA VAL A 152 8.16 -0.39 -12.81
C VAL A 152 8.54 -0.98 -14.18
N LYS A 153 7.73 -0.74 -15.21
CA LYS A 153 7.97 -1.27 -16.56
C LYS A 153 9.29 -0.76 -17.16
N ALA A 154 9.60 0.52 -16.94
CA ALA A 154 10.86 1.12 -17.36
C ALA A 154 12.07 0.46 -16.67
N ASN A 155 11.96 0.04 -15.41
CA ASN A 155 13.02 -0.68 -14.72
C ASN A 155 13.13 -2.14 -15.17
N MET A 156 12.01 -2.82 -15.41
CA MET A 156 11.99 -4.19 -15.97
C MET A 156 12.72 -4.25 -17.32
N ASN A 157 12.51 -3.26 -18.19
CA ASN A 157 13.15 -3.20 -19.51
C ASN A 157 14.68 -3.04 -19.47
N LYS A 158 15.25 -2.67 -18.31
CA LYS A 158 16.71 -2.57 -18.13
C LYS A 158 17.35 -3.92 -17.77
N ILE A 159 16.54 -4.92 -17.42
CA ILE A 159 17.02 -6.25 -17.07
C ILE A 159 17.27 -7.01 -18.38
N VAL A 160 18.54 -7.19 -18.73
CA VAL A 160 18.98 -8.01 -19.86
C VAL A 160 19.44 -9.36 -19.31
N PHE A 161 18.91 -10.45 -19.87
CA PHE A 161 19.31 -11.83 -19.55
C PHE A 161 20.31 -12.34 -20.59
#